data_AF-A0A969SVZ1-F1
#
_entry.id   AF-A0A969SVZ1-F1
#
_cell.length_a   1.000
_cell.length_b   1.000
_cell.length_c   1.000
_cell.angle_alpha   90.00
_cell.angle_beta   90.00
_cell.angle_gamma   90.00
#
_symmetry.space_group_name_H-M   'P 1'
#
loop_
_entity.id
_entity.type
_entity.pdbx_description
1 polymer ?
#
loop_
_entity_poly.entity_id
_entity_poly.type
_entity_poly.pdbx_seq_one_letter_code
_entity_poly.pdbx_strand_id
1 'polypeptide(L)'
;ANGTDKVTLANWYTRTDGDYHIDRVEFADGTQWSEAQLHAWGEGTPPEGGGGSLNQILGTSGNDVLTGTNDNDLLDGGAGNDTLNGGNGSDVIFGNIGQDTILGGNGADQIFGGQGDDLIGGDDGDDFLTGDLGDDTRGGGQWPRSLPLGGRSGNGSHCRL
;
A
#
# COMPACT_ATOMS: atom_id res chain seq x y z
N ALA A 1 -21.87 -3.95 29.14
CA ALA A 1 -22.36 -5.10 28.38
C ALA A 1 -21.77 -4.95 26.99
N ASN A 2 -20.88 -5.84 26.60
CA ASN A 2 -20.20 -5.77 25.30
C ASN A 2 -21.22 -6.27 24.29
N GLY A 3 -22.03 -5.35 23.74
CA GLY A 3 -23.02 -5.66 22.72
C GLY A 3 -22.33 -6.37 21.57
N THR A 4 -22.87 -7.51 21.14
CA THR A 4 -22.44 -8.16 19.91
C THR A 4 -23.01 -7.40 18.73
N ASP A 5 -22.51 -6.20 18.51
CA ASP A 5 -22.82 -5.44 17.31
C ASP A 5 -22.11 -6.10 16.13
N LYS A 6 -22.86 -6.31 15.05
CA LYS A 6 -22.36 -6.95 13.83
C LYS A 6 -22.78 -6.11 12.65
N VAL A 7 -21.83 -5.80 11.78
CA VAL A 7 -22.07 -5.19 10.48
C VAL A 7 -21.69 -6.23 9.43
N THR A 8 -22.62 -6.57 8.55
CA THR A 8 -22.38 -7.48 7.43
C THR A 8 -22.22 -6.66 6.17
N LEU A 9 -21.03 -6.70 5.58
CA LEU A 9 -20.74 -6.13 4.28
C LEU A 9 -21.04 -7.17 3.20
N ALA A 10 -22.01 -6.89 2.33
CA ALA A 10 -22.38 -7.77 1.22
C ALA A 10 -21.92 -7.16 -0.11
N ASN A 11 -21.28 -7.97 -0.96
CA ASN A 11 -20.79 -7.61 -2.31
C ASN A 11 -19.59 -6.65 -2.38
N TRP A 12 -18.92 -6.40 -1.26
CA TRP A 12 -17.74 -5.54 -1.17
C TRP A 12 -16.55 -6.03 -2.01
N TYR A 13 -16.21 -7.31 -1.87
CA TYR A 13 -15.01 -7.90 -2.48
C TYR A 13 -15.21 -8.45 -3.90
N THR A 14 -16.42 -8.33 -4.47
CA THR A 14 -16.78 -9.04 -5.71
C THR A 14 -17.26 -8.12 -6.83
N ARG A 15 -17.28 -6.81 -6.61
CA ARG A 15 -17.72 -5.84 -7.61
C ARG A 15 -16.65 -4.78 -7.83
N THR A 16 -16.23 -4.65 -9.08
CA THR A 16 -15.21 -3.70 -9.55
C THR A 16 -15.83 -2.37 -10.02
N ASP A 17 -17.12 -2.12 -9.73
CA ASP A 17 -17.89 -0.97 -10.21
C ASP A 17 -17.94 0.21 -9.22
N GLY A 18 -17.26 0.14 -8.07
CA GLY A 18 -17.03 1.27 -7.15
C GLY A 18 -18.27 1.78 -6.40
N ASP A 19 -19.44 1.15 -6.56
CA ASP A 19 -20.71 1.75 -6.17
C ASP A 19 -21.20 1.43 -4.74
N TYR A 20 -20.46 0.66 -3.92
CA TYR A 20 -20.90 0.30 -2.55
C TYR A 20 -19.76 0.14 -1.53
N HIS A 21 -18.86 1.12 -1.46
CA HIS A 21 -17.78 1.16 -0.46
C HIS A 21 -18.19 2.01 0.77
N ILE A 22 -17.82 1.54 1.95
CA ILE A 22 -17.85 2.18 3.27
C ILE A 22 -16.63 3.07 3.25
N ASP A 23 -16.88 4.37 3.24
CA ASP A 23 -15.86 5.41 3.39
C ASP A 23 -15.04 5.23 4.69
N ARG A 24 -15.72 4.96 5.82
CA ARG A 24 -15.07 4.61 7.09
C ARG A 24 -16.01 3.94 8.10
N VAL A 25 -15.46 3.17 9.04
CA VAL A 25 -16.11 2.82 10.31
C VAL A 25 -15.56 3.71 11.42
N GLU A 26 -16.43 4.38 12.17
CA GLU A 26 -16.04 5.29 13.27
C GLU A 26 -16.62 4.78 14.59
N PHE A 27 -15.76 4.60 15.60
CA PHE A 27 -16.14 4.15 16.93
C PHE A 27 -16.41 5.33 17.87
N ALA A 28 -17.13 5.07 18.96
CA ALA A 28 -17.48 6.08 19.94
C ALA A 28 -16.28 6.70 20.68
N ASP A 29 -15.12 6.04 20.63
CA ASP A 29 -13.84 6.55 21.16
C ASP A 29 -13.06 7.41 20.15
N GLY A 30 -13.57 7.58 18.92
CA GLY A 30 -12.95 8.34 17.84
C GLY A 30 -12.03 7.52 16.93
N THR A 31 -11.84 6.22 17.20
CA THR A 31 -11.10 5.33 16.29
C THR A 31 -11.81 5.27 14.94
N GLN A 32 -11.04 5.39 13.85
CA GLN A 32 -11.56 5.29 12.49
C GLN A 32 -10.87 4.14 11.75
N TRP A 33 -11.65 3.37 11.02
CA TRP A 33 -11.18 2.36 10.07
C TRP A 33 -11.51 2.84 8.67
N SER A 34 -10.50 3.12 7.85
CA SER A 34 -10.68 3.53 6.46
C SER A 34 -11.12 2.37 5.56
N GLU A 35 -11.62 2.69 4.37
CA GLU A 35 -11.88 1.70 3.32
C GLU A 35 -10.69 0.76 3.10
N ALA A 36 -9.47 1.31 3.01
CA ALA A 36 -8.23 0.56 2.82
C ALA A 36 -7.96 -0.42 3.98
N GLN A 37 -8.20 0.01 5.23
CA GLN A 37 -8.04 -0.84 6.41
C GLN A 37 -9.09 -1.97 6.44
N LEU A 38 -10.33 -1.67 6.04
CA LEU A 38 -11.41 -2.64 5.96
C LEU A 38 -11.18 -3.66 4.82
N HIS A 39 -10.60 -3.23 3.69
CA HIS A 39 -10.23 -4.09 2.58
C HIS A 39 -9.12 -5.07 2.97
N ALA A 40 -8.05 -4.58 3.61
CA ALA A 40 -6.94 -5.40 4.10
C ALA A 40 -7.40 -6.50 5.10
N TRP A 41 -8.37 -6.18 5.97
CA TRP A 41 -8.91 -7.17 6.92
C TRP A 41 -9.85 -8.19 6.28
N GLY A 42 -10.45 -7.86 5.14
CA GLY A 42 -11.32 -8.74 4.36
C GLY A 42 -10.60 -9.89 3.65
N GLU A 43 -9.36 -9.65 3.25
CA GLU A 43 -8.53 -10.61 2.50
C GLU A 43 -7.65 -11.48 3.40
N GLY A 44 -7.70 -11.28 4.73
CA GLY A 44 -7.19 -12.22 5.72
C GLY A 44 -5.86 -11.87 6.37
N THR A 45 -5.37 -10.64 6.24
CA THR A 45 -4.20 -10.16 7.00
C THR A 45 -4.56 -8.95 7.85
N PRO A 46 -5.01 -9.17 9.11
CA PRO A 46 -4.96 -8.13 10.11
C PRO A 46 -3.50 -7.63 10.24
N PRO A 47 -3.24 -6.31 10.29
CA PRO A 47 -1.92 -5.73 10.56
C PRO A 47 -1.42 -6.07 11.97
N GLU A 48 -2.27 -6.67 12.80
CA GLU A 48 -1.89 -7.15 14.13
C GLU A 48 -1.35 -8.58 14.07
N GLY A 49 -0.16 -8.73 13.48
CA GLY A 49 0.60 -9.98 13.49
C GLY A 49 1.85 -9.98 14.36
N GLY A 50 2.29 -8.83 14.89
CA GLY A 50 3.68 -8.75 15.37
C GLY A 50 4.06 -7.66 16.37
N GLY A 51 3.18 -7.22 17.27
CA GLY A 51 3.58 -6.59 18.56
C GLY A 51 4.53 -5.38 18.53
N GLY A 52 4.68 -4.69 17.39
CA GLY A 52 5.44 -3.45 17.23
C GLY A 52 4.50 -2.23 17.19
N SER A 53 5.03 -1.06 17.52
CA SER A 53 4.33 0.21 17.31
C SER A 53 4.21 0.43 15.80
N LEU A 54 3.00 0.35 15.24
CA LEU A 54 2.76 0.73 13.86
C LEU A 54 2.85 2.26 13.74
N ASN A 55 3.72 2.80 12.88
CA ASN A 55 3.62 4.22 12.54
C ASN A 55 2.72 4.39 11.33
N GLN A 56 1.72 5.24 11.46
CA GLN A 56 0.82 5.59 10.37
C GLN A 56 1.35 6.83 9.66
N ILE A 57 1.61 6.72 8.36
CA ILE A 57 2.11 7.79 7.51
C ILE A 57 1.14 7.96 6.35
N LEU A 58 0.43 9.09 6.34
CA LEU A 58 -0.63 9.38 5.37
C LEU A 58 -0.20 10.55 4.48
N GLY A 59 -0.33 10.35 3.18
CA GLY A 59 -0.24 11.36 2.15
C GLY A 59 -1.55 12.14 2.02
N THR A 60 -1.68 12.81 0.89
CA THR A 60 -2.75 13.77 0.61
C THR A 60 -3.44 13.42 -0.71
N SER A 61 -3.89 14.43 -1.46
CA SER A 61 -4.52 14.24 -2.78
C SER A 61 -3.63 14.77 -3.91
N GLY A 62 -2.38 15.10 -3.60
CA GLY A 62 -1.37 15.46 -4.57
C GLY A 62 -0.14 14.58 -4.38
N ASN A 63 0.84 14.77 -5.25
CA ASN A 63 2.04 13.93 -5.27
C ASN A 63 2.86 14.07 -3.99
N ASP A 64 2.98 12.98 -3.26
CA ASP A 64 3.64 12.90 -1.96
C ASP A 64 4.91 12.04 -2.02
N VAL A 65 5.81 12.28 -1.06
CA VAL A 65 7.01 11.46 -0.85
C VAL A 65 6.97 10.98 0.59
N LEU A 66 6.62 9.71 0.79
CA LEU A 66 6.48 9.10 2.10
C LEU A 66 7.61 8.10 2.33
N THR A 67 8.12 8.08 3.55
CA THR A 67 9.17 7.13 3.95
C THR A 67 8.87 6.68 5.36
N GLY A 68 8.77 5.36 5.53
CA GLY A 68 8.66 4.71 6.81
C GLY A 68 9.97 4.73 7.59
N THR A 69 10.04 3.84 8.55
CA THR A 69 10.96 3.85 9.66
C THR A 69 11.75 2.53 9.66
N ASN A 70 12.15 2.07 10.85
CA ASN A 70 12.73 0.74 11.01
C ASN A 70 11.76 -0.23 11.71
N ASP A 71 10.56 0.26 12.04
CA ASP A 71 9.47 -0.50 12.63
C ASP A 71 8.44 -0.76 11.52
N ASN A 72 7.51 -1.68 11.77
CA ASN A 72 6.40 -1.94 10.86
C ASN A 72 5.55 -0.68 10.67
N ASP A 73 5.29 -0.28 9.43
CA ASP A 73 4.57 0.93 9.12
C ASP A 73 3.33 0.70 8.25
N LEU A 74 2.40 1.65 8.34
CA LEU A 74 1.25 1.77 7.44
C LEU A 74 1.43 3.04 6.61
N LEU A 75 1.73 2.88 5.33
CA LEU A 75 1.87 3.98 4.37
C LEU A 75 0.65 4.03 3.45
N ASP A 76 0.07 5.21 3.31
CA ASP A 76 -1.05 5.49 2.40
C ASP A 76 -0.71 6.74 1.58
N GLY A 77 -0.50 6.59 0.27
CA GLY A 77 -0.18 7.71 -0.64
C GLY A 77 -1.35 8.66 -0.86
N GLY A 78 -2.55 8.10 -0.99
CA GLY A 78 -3.78 8.84 -1.22
C GLY A 78 -4.05 9.02 -2.71
N ALA A 79 -4.17 10.25 -3.20
CA ALA A 79 -4.30 10.48 -4.64
C ALA A 79 -3.12 11.33 -5.12
N GLY A 80 -2.72 11.15 -6.37
CA GLY A 80 -1.52 11.78 -6.91
C GLY A 80 -0.50 10.72 -7.30
N ASN A 81 0.57 11.15 -7.96
CA ASN A 81 1.66 10.24 -8.31
C ASN A 81 2.68 10.25 -7.16
N ASP A 82 2.64 9.23 -6.34
CA ASP A 82 3.34 9.19 -5.06
C ASP A 82 4.65 8.42 -5.15
N THR A 83 5.54 8.69 -4.20
CA THR A 83 6.73 7.88 -3.97
C THR A 83 6.76 7.39 -2.55
N LEU A 84 6.59 6.08 -2.37
CA LEU A 84 6.41 5.43 -1.08
C LEU A 84 7.56 4.46 -0.82
N ASN A 85 8.13 4.49 0.39
CA ASN A 85 9.15 3.55 0.82
C ASN A 85 8.89 3.08 2.25
N GLY A 86 8.64 1.78 2.45
CA GLY A 86 8.37 1.19 3.76
C GLY A 86 9.57 1.27 4.70
N GLY A 87 10.77 0.94 4.21
CA GLY A 87 11.99 1.07 4.99
C GLY A 87 12.43 -0.28 5.55
N ASN A 88 12.55 -0.42 6.87
CA ASN A 88 12.67 -1.76 7.47
C ASN A 88 11.43 -2.05 8.28
N GLY A 89 10.99 -3.30 8.28
CA GLY A 89 9.78 -3.68 8.98
C GLY A 89 8.97 -4.63 8.12
N SER A 90 7.90 -5.16 8.66
CA SER A 90 6.84 -5.74 7.83
C SER A 90 5.80 -4.67 7.61
N ASP A 91 5.86 -4.04 6.45
CA ASP A 91 5.10 -2.83 6.14
C ASP A 91 3.82 -3.15 5.37
N VAL A 92 2.85 -2.24 5.46
CA VAL A 92 1.65 -2.24 4.63
C VAL A 92 1.60 -0.91 3.87
N ILE A 93 1.64 -0.98 2.55
CA ILE A 93 1.77 0.20 1.69
C ILE A 93 0.66 0.23 0.65
N PHE A 94 -0.06 1.35 0.57
CA PHE A 94 -1.10 1.64 -0.40
C PHE A 94 -0.69 2.84 -1.27
N GLY A 95 -0.56 2.63 -2.59
CA GLY A 95 -0.37 3.71 -3.57
C GLY A 95 -1.66 4.50 -3.80
N ASN A 96 -2.78 3.79 -3.89
CA ASN A 96 -4.11 4.33 -4.16
C ASN A 96 -4.22 4.93 -5.57
N ILE A 97 -4.60 6.19 -5.77
CA ILE A 97 -4.91 6.70 -7.12
C ILE A 97 -3.75 7.49 -7.69
N GLY A 98 -3.11 6.97 -8.73
CA GLY A 98 -2.07 7.68 -9.48
C GLY A 98 -1.07 6.73 -10.11
N GLN A 99 -0.03 7.28 -10.72
CA GLN A 99 1.12 6.47 -11.14
C GLN A 99 2.17 6.53 -10.04
N ASP A 100 2.21 5.49 -9.23
CA ASP A 100 2.99 5.47 -8.00
C ASP A 100 4.32 4.76 -8.17
N THR A 101 5.27 5.10 -7.31
CA THR A 101 6.52 4.37 -7.15
C THR A 101 6.61 3.87 -5.72
N ILE A 102 6.52 2.56 -5.55
CA ILE A 102 6.41 1.93 -4.24
C ILE A 102 7.57 0.95 -4.02
N LEU A 103 8.24 1.10 -2.87
CA LEU A 103 9.29 0.20 -2.39
C LEU A 103 8.91 -0.32 -1.00
N GLY A 104 8.89 -1.64 -0.82
CA GLY A 104 8.67 -2.29 0.48
C GLY A 104 9.86 -2.02 1.39
N GLY A 105 11.03 -2.51 0.96
CA GLY A 105 12.28 -2.31 1.67
C GLY A 105 12.76 -3.63 2.25
N ASN A 106 13.08 -3.67 3.53
CA ASN A 106 13.51 -4.90 4.19
C ASN A 106 12.41 -5.43 5.10
N GLY A 107 12.05 -6.69 4.92
CA GLY A 107 11.07 -7.40 5.74
C GLY A 107 9.96 -7.96 4.87
N ALA A 108 8.97 -8.62 5.48
CA ALA A 108 7.88 -9.21 4.71
C ALA A 108 6.78 -8.16 4.54
N ASP A 109 6.67 -7.60 3.33
CA ASP A 109 5.83 -6.43 3.06
C ASP A 109 4.53 -6.80 2.32
N GLN A 110 3.51 -5.97 2.50
CA GLN A 110 2.26 -6.02 1.75
C GLN A 110 2.07 -4.71 0.99
N ILE A 111 2.10 -4.77 -0.34
CA ILE A 111 2.07 -3.59 -1.20
C ILE A 111 0.90 -3.69 -2.18
N PHE A 112 0.11 -2.62 -2.21
CA PHE A 112 -1.04 -2.44 -3.09
C PHE A 112 -0.83 -1.17 -3.91
N GLY A 113 -0.70 -1.30 -5.23
CA GLY A 113 -0.51 -0.19 -6.18
C GLY A 113 -1.74 0.70 -6.22
N GLY A 114 -2.88 0.11 -6.58
CA GLY A 114 -4.16 0.80 -6.63
C GLY A 114 -4.55 1.10 -8.08
N GLN A 115 -4.97 2.32 -8.36
CA GLN A 115 -5.35 2.72 -9.71
C GLN A 115 -4.26 3.55 -10.38
N GLY A 116 -3.70 3.01 -11.46
CA GLY A 116 -2.78 3.68 -12.37
C GLY A 116 -1.66 2.74 -12.79
N ASP A 117 -0.71 3.25 -13.57
CA ASP A 117 0.41 2.42 -14.04
C ASP A 117 1.55 2.54 -13.02
N ASP A 118 1.67 1.55 -12.13
CA ASP A 118 2.55 1.65 -10.97
C ASP A 118 3.91 0.98 -11.17
N LEU A 119 4.91 1.46 -10.42
CA LEU A 119 6.20 0.80 -10.26
C LEU A 119 6.32 0.26 -8.83
N ILE A 120 6.27 -1.07 -8.68
CA ILE A 120 6.21 -1.74 -7.38
C ILE A 120 7.43 -2.64 -7.16
N GLY A 121 8.13 -2.46 -6.06
CA GLY A 121 9.22 -3.33 -5.60
C GLY A 121 9.01 -3.75 -4.16
N GLY A 122 9.02 -5.06 -3.88
CA GLY A 122 9.05 -5.57 -2.50
C GLY A 122 10.43 -5.45 -1.84
N ASP A 123 11.48 -5.52 -2.66
CA ASP A 123 12.88 -5.58 -2.23
C ASP A 123 13.22 -6.84 -1.41
N ASP A 124 13.77 -6.73 -0.20
CA ASP A 124 14.33 -7.85 0.56
C ASP A 124 13.26 -8.45 1.49
N GLY A 125 12.68 -9.59 1.11
CA GLY A 125 11.69 -10.24 1.96
C GLY A 125 10.84 -11.27 1.25
N ASP A 126 9.90 -11.85 2.00
CA ASP A 126 8.81 -12.65 1.44
C ASP A 126 7.59 -11.73 1.27
N ASP A 127 7.52 -11.04 0.13
CA ASP A 127 6.55 -9.95 -0.07
C ASP A 127 5.28 -10.38 -0.80
N PHE A 128 4.21 -9.67 -0.50
CA PHE A 128 2.96 -9.70 -1.24
C PHE A 128 2.78 -8.39 -2.01
N LEU A 129 2.71 -8.46 -3.34
CA LEU A 129 2.61 -7.31 -4.22
C LEU A 129 1.39 -7.43 -5.13
N THR A 130 0.52 -6.43 -5.13
CA THR A 130 -0.61 -6.32 -6.06
C THR A 130 -0.59 -4.93 -6.70
N GLY A 131 -0.68 -4.86 -8.02
CA GLY A 131 -0.75 -3.58 -8.73
C GLY A 131 -2.18 -3.06 -8.95
N ASP A 132 -3.17 -3.93 -8.81
CA ASP A 132 -4.59 -3.62 -8.99
C ASP A 132 -4.95 -3.15 -10.41
N LEU A 133 -5.43 -1.90 -10.59
CA LEU A 133 -5.96 -1.40 -11.87
C LEU A 133 -4.91 -0.60 -12.63
N GLY A 134 -4.30 -1.20 -13.65
CA GLY A 134 -3.44 -0.48 -14.58
C GLY A 134 -2.42 -1.41 -15.24
N ASP A 135 -1.49 -0.83 -15.99
CA ASP A 135 -0.36 -1.56 -16.58
C ASP A 135 0.86 -1.47 -15.65
N ASP A 136 0.89 -2.33 -14.63
CA ASP A 136 1.91 -2.26 -13.58
C ASP A 136 3.24 -2.90 -13.95
N THR A 137 4.31 -2.36 -13.36
CA THR A 137 5.66 -2.88 -13.47
C THR A 137 6.19 -3.30 -12.11
N ARG A 138 6.61 -4.57 -11.99
CA ARG A 138 7.40 -5.02 -10.84
C ARG A 138 8.90 -4.78 -11.06
N GLY A 139 9.54 -4.02 -10.19
CA GLY A 139 10.96 -3.68 -10.29
C GLY A 139 11.65 -3.63 -8.92
N GLY A 140 12.77 -4.32 -8.78
CA GLY A 140 13.58 -4.26 -7.56
C GLY A 140 14.34 -2.94 -7.43
N GLY A 141 14.03 -2.17 -6.39
CA GLY A 141 14.97 -1.37 -5.61
C GLY A 141 15.78 -0.27 -6.29
N GLN A 142 15.30 0.32 -7.39
CA GLN A 142 15.87 1.59 -7.84
C GLN A 142 14.82 2.68 -7.74
N TRP A 143 14.77 3.32 -6.56
CA TRP A 143 14.34 4.71 -6.40
C TRP A 143 14.67 5.49 -7.67
N PRO A 144 13.76 6.31 -8.24
CA PRO A 144 14.04 7.04 -9.45
C PRO A 144 15.28 7.89 -9.22
N ARG A 145 16.41 7.40 -9.72
CA ARG A 145 17.65 8.18 -9.76
C ARG A 145 17.25 9.40 -10.57
N SER A 146 17.30 10.55 -9.92
CA SER A 146 17.39 11.83 -10.60
C SER A 146 18.38 11.69 -11.76
N LEU A 147 17.87 11.62 -12.99
CA LEU A 147 18.71 11.82 -14.17
C LEU A 147 18.90 13.34 -14.30
N PRO A 148 20.12 13.87 -14.55
CA PRO A 148 21.23 13.23 -15.27
C PRO A 148 22.56 13.24 -14.47
N LEU A 149 23.51 12.31 -14.63
CA LEU A 149 24.41 12.14 -15.77
C LEU A 149 25.16 10.81 -15.62
N GLY A 150 25.20 10.00 -16.68
CA GLY A 150 26.34 9.11 -16.95
C GLY A 150 26.34 7.73 -16.30
N GLY A 151 25.87 6.73 -17.07
CA GLY A 151 26.63 5.49 -17.24
C GLY A 151 26.22 4.25 -16.43
N ARG A 152 25.94 3.19 -17.21
CA ARG A 152 26.01 1.75 -16.94
C ARG A 152 24.75 1.03 -16.41
N SER A 153 24.08 0.39 -17.37
CA SER A 153 23.85 -1.06 -17.50
C SER A 153 23.26 -1.82 -16.32
N GLY A 154 22.03 -2.30 -16.48
CA GLY A 154 21.49 -3.48 -15.80
C GLY A 154 20.19 -3.89 -16.47
N ASN A 155 20.13 -5.12 -16.99
CA ASN A 155 18.96 -5.71 -17.66
C ASN A 155 17.77 -5.81 -16.69
N GLY A 156 16.66 -5.14 -16.99
CA GLY A 156 15.35 -5.40 -16.39
C GLY A 156 14.45 -6.07 -17.43
N SER A 157 14.21 -7.36 -17.27
CA SER A 157 13.22 -8.10 -18.06
C SER A 157 11.84 -7.56 -17.77
N HIS A 158 11.23 -6.91 -18.76
CA HIS A 158 9.80 -6.62 -18.79
C HIS A 158 9.03 -7.94 -18.68
N CYS A 159 8.46 -8.21 -17.51
CA CYS A 159 7.40 -9.19 -17.37
C CYS A 159 6.10 -8.41 -17.23
N ARG A 160 5.32 -8.34 -18.32
CA ARG A 160 3.93 -7.87 -18.29
C ARG A 160 3.08 -8.92 -17.57
N LEU A 161 2.21 -8.48 -16.69
CA LEU A 161 1.16 -9.32 -16.08
C LEU A 161 -0.08 -9.35 -16.98
#